data_AF-A0A4U3MBU1-F1
#
_entry.id   AF-A0A4U3MBU1-F1
#
_cell.length_a   1.000
_cell.length_b   1.000
_cell.length_c   1.000
_cell.angle_alpha   90.00
_cell.angle_beta   90.00
_cell.angle_gamma   90.00
#
_symmetry.space_group_name_H-M   'P 1'
#
loop_
_entity.id
_entity.type
_entity.pdbx_description
1 polymer ?
#
loop_
_entity_poly.entity_id
_entity_poly.type
_entity_poly.pdbx_seq_one_letter_code
_entity_poly.pdbx_strand_id
1 'polypeptide(L)'
;MPRKRRATAGNQTGIGPDSSTGALRGGDSCGSTDLERTPVTADPLPPQAPPRRGVWAQLRPLLLRTHFYAGVFIAPFILVAAVTGLIYTAAPQIERMVYDHELRVPAGQAAQPLSKQVAAARAAHPSGEITSVMPAVDATSTTRVVFSDETVPADYEMAVFVDPYTLEVRGQERTFGQWLGVRAWIDDLHRNLHLGAFGRNYSELAASWMWIVVLGGLALWIGRRRSLRRVVLPDASAKKGRSRNLSWHAATGVWITIGLLLLSVTGLTWSNHAGAKIADVRTLFDWNSPPLETSLTPGGQAAEHRHGAAAPAAEGGDAVFTSGVGIDGVMATATAQGLRTPLFIAPPADAQSAWKVDESKRDWPTRFDAVTVDGRTGAVVDRVDFDEWPFMAKMTNWTIDAHMGILFGLPNQLVLAALAIGLIFVIARGYGMWWQRRPTRDGGARFGRPAPRGSLRALTPGVLVLVAATTLFIAYFLPLFAISLAVFLAVDVLLERRRTTRPPVLAGTLDPPSPDTQEETPVAVGAETGGR
;
A
#
# COMPACT_ATOMS: atom_id res chain seq x y z
N MET A 1 2.70 56.40 34.72
CA MET A 1 3.80 57.20 35.29
C MET A 1 4.80 56.26 35.96
N PRO A 2 6.13 56.48 35.90
CA PRO A 2 6.91 56.73 34.70
C PRO A 2 8.18 55.84 34.58
N ARG A 3 8.73 55.86 33.35
CA ARG A 3 10.12 55.56 32.93
C ARG A 3 11.20 55.94 33.95
N LYS A 4 12.35 55.25 33.90
CA LYS A 4 13.67 55.91 33.98
C LYS A 4 14.75 55.19 33.17
N ARG A 5 15.27 55.92 32.18
CA ARG A 5 16.61 55.77 31.60
C ARG A 5 17.65 56.20 32.65
N ARG A 6 18.87 55.65 32.60
CA ARG A 6 20.09 56.43 32.86
C ARG A 6 21.26 55.85 32.08
N ALA A 7 21.97 56.77 31.43
CA ALA A 7 23.27 56.62 30.80
C ALA A 7 24.33 57.26 31.70
N THR A 8 25.58 56.79 31.62
CA THR A 8 26.87 57.47 31.90
C THR A 8 27.94 56.45 31.47
N ALA A 9 28.72 56.63 30.39
CA ALA A 9 29.74 57.64 30.06
C ALA A 9 31.15 57.28 30.59
N GLY A 10 32.11 57.22 29.64
CA GLY A 10 33.50 57.69 29.80
C GLY A 10 34.62 56.64 29.92
N ASN A 11 35.41 56.43 28.85
CA ASN A 11 36.78 56.95 28.64
C ASN A 11 37.41 56.22 27.41
N GLN A 12 37.59 56.84 26.22
CA GLN A 12 38.77 57.58 25.73
C GLN A 12 40.12 56.91 26.10
N THR A 13 41.01 56.59 25.15
CA THR A 13 41.87 57.56 24.42
C THR A 13 42.76 56.85 23.37
N GLY A 14 43.22 57.61 22.37
CA GLY A 14 44.31 57.27 21.44
C GLY A 14 43.92 57.46 19.96
N ILE A 15 43.60 58.67 19.50
CA ILE A 15 44.51 59.70 18.96
C ILE A 15 45.32 59.23 17.73
N GLY A 16 44.85 59.65 16.56
CA GLY A 16 45.47 60.80 15.89
C GLY A 16 46.31 60.54 14.64
N PRO A 17 46.42 61.53 13.75
CA PRO A 17 46.24 61.37 12.30
C PRO A 17 47.49 61.79 11.50
N ASP A 18 47.47 61.66 10.17
CA ASP A 18 47.68 62.86 9.38
C ASP A 18 47.21 62.81 7.92
N SER A 19 46.96 64.02 7.48
CA SER A 19 46.31 64.52 6.29
C SER A 19 47.26 64.69 5.09
N SER A 20 46.73 64.68 3.87
CA SER A 20 46.60 65.90 3.04
C SER A 20 46.61 65.65 1.53
N THR A 21 45.68 66.38 0.93
CA THR A 21 45.42 66.79 -0.46
C THR A 21 46.60 67.14 -1.37
N GLY A 22 46.41 66.96 -2.68
CA GLY A 22 47.14 67.70 -3.71
C GLY A 22 46.67 67.37 -5.14
N ALA A 23 45.96 68.29 -5.77
CA ALA A 23 45.66 68.29 -7.20
C ALA A 23 46.69 69.15 -7.96
N LEU A 24 47.01 68.81 -9.23
CA LEU A 24 46.97 69.69 -10.42
C LEU A 24 47.77 69.13 -11.63
N ARG A 25 47.11 69.22 -12.79
CA ARG A 25 47.55 69.42 -14.19
C ARG A 25 49.02 69.26 -14.61
N GLY A 26 49.20 68.63 -15.79
CA GLY A 26 49.91 69.24 -16.93
C GLY A 26 50.93 68.38 -17.69
N GLY A 27 50.68 68.17 -19.00
CA GLY A 27 51.69 68.39 -20.06
C GLY A 27 52.66 67.27 -20.45
N ASP A 28 52.35 66.67 -21.60
CA ASP A 28 53.22 66.40 -22.77
C ASP A 28 54.49 65.52 -22.73
N SER A 29 54.45 64.57 -23.67
CA SER A 29 55.47 64.25 -24.70
C SER A 29 56.34 62.98 -24.56
N CYS A 30 56.18 62.16 -25.60
CA CYS A 30 57.17 61.39 -26.36
C CYS A 30 58.29 60.63 -25.62
N GLY A 31 58.21 59.30 -25.70
CA GLY A 31 59.33 58.38 -25.52
C GLY A 31 58.98 57.02 -26.09
N SER A 32 59.25 56.83 -27.39
CA SER A 32 59.16 55.55 -28.08
C SER A 32 60.27 54.61 -27.63
N THR A 33 59.91 53.50 -27.00
CA THR A 33 60.73 52.28 -26.96
C THR A 33 59.85 51.12 -27.39
N ASP A 34 60.01 50.72 -28.65
CA ASP A 34 59.50 49.48 -29.21
C ASP A 34 60.17 48.30 -28.48
N LEU A 35 59.48 47.76 -27.48
CA LEU A 35 59.73 46.40 -27.02
C LEU A 35 58.84 45.48 -27.84
N GLU A 36 59.49 44.80 -28.77
CA GLU A 36 58.96 43.73 -29.61
C GLU A 36 58.19 42.71 -28.75
N ARG A 37 56.87 42.86 -28.73
CA ARG A 37 55.97 41.95 -28.02
C ARG A 37 55.72 40.75 -28.92
N THR A 38 56.58 39.73 -28.82
CA THR A 38 56.29 38.40 -29.36
C THR A 38 54.90 37.96 -28.89
N PRO A 39 53.98 37.58 -29.79
CA PRO A 39 52.68 37.06 -29.39
C PRO A 39 52.91 35.72 -28.71
N VAL A 40 52.81 35.69 -27.39
CA VAL A 40 52.65 34.44 -26.65
C VAL A 40 51.32 33.86 -27.09
N THR A 41 51.34 32.87 -27.96
CA THR A 41 50.21 31.96 -28.20
C THR A 41 49.84 31.38 -26.83
N ALA A 42 48.75 31.89 -26.25
CA ALA A 42 48.16 31.27 -25.07
C ALA A 42 47.74 29.86 -25.49
N ASP A 43 48.39 28.85 -24.92
CA ASP A 43 47.94 27.46 -25.06
C ASP A 43 46.45 27.39 -24.72
N PRO A 44 45.62 26.68 -25.52
CA PRO A 44 44.24 26.45 -25.16
C PRO A 44 44.21 25.80 -23.79
N LEU A 45 43.58 26.46 -22.80
CA LEU A 45 43.38 25.87 -21.49
C LEU A 45 42.80 24.46 -21.67
N PRO A 46 43.36 23.42 -21.01
CA PRO A 46 42.86 22.07 -21.16
C PRO A 46 41.35 22.07 -20.85
N PRO A 47 40.53 21.33 -21.63
CA PRO A 47 39.09 21.34 -21.45
C PRO A 47 38.79 21.01 -19.99
N GLN A 48 38.24 21.98 -19.26
CA GLN A 48 37.88 21.78 -17.86
C GLN A 48 36.91 20.61 -17.81
N ALA A 49 37.30 19.56 -17.08
CA ALA A 49 36.45 18.40 -16.90
C ALA A 49 35.08 18.89 -16.37
N PRO A 50 33.95 18.46 -16.98
CA PRO A 50 32.64 18.95 -16.59
C PRO A 50 32.44 18.72 -15.08
N PRO A 51 31.86 19.69 -14.35
CA PRO A 51 31.71 19.58 -12.91
C PRO A 51 30.95 18.29 -12.56
N ARG A 52 31.53 17.49 -11.66
CA ARG A 52 30.93 16.22 -11.19
C ARG A 52 29.55 16.53 -10.60
N ARG A 53 28.49 16.08 -11.26
CA ARG A 53 27.11 16.23 -10.76
C ARG A 53 26.98 15.47 -9.44
N GLY A 54 26.46 16.13 -8.40
CA GLY A 54 26.14 15.44 -7.13
C GLY A 54 25.15 14.29 -7.32
N VAL A 55 25.20 13.29 -6.44
CA VAL A 55 24.38 12.05 -6.53
C VAL A 55 22.89 12.35 -6.72
N TRP A 56 22.34 13.33 -5.99
CA TRP A 56 20.94 13.75 -6.15
C TRP A 56 20.60 14.25 -7.57
N ALA A 57 21.50 15.02 -8.19
CA ALA A 57 21.28 15.51 -9.56
C ALA A 57 21.27 14.37 -10.59
N GLN A 58 21.97 13.27 -10.30
CA GLN A 58 21.99 12.06 -11.12
C GLN A 58 20.72 11.19 -10.90
N LEU A 59 20.27 11.03 -9.65
CA LEU A 59 19.11 10.18 -9.30
C LEU A 59 17.76 10.85 -9.56
N ARG A 60 17.67 12.18 -9.43
CA ARG A 60 16.39 12.92 -9.55
C ARG A 60 15.62 12.64 -10.85
N PRO A 61 16.24 12.61 -12.05
CA PRO A 61 15.52 12.26 -13.29
C PRO A 61 14.97 10.83 -13.27
N LEU A 62 15.71 9.87 -12.71
CA LEU A 62 15.28 8.48 -12.56
C LEU A 62 14.07 8.40 -11.63
N LEU A 63 14.16 8.98 -10.43
CA LEU A 63 13.06 8.99 -9.46
C LEU A 63 11.81 9.67 -10.00
N LEU A 64 11.95 10.81 -10.67
CA LEU A 64 10.83 11.53 -11.28
C LEU A 64 10.14 10.68 -12.35
N ARG A 65 10.93 9.97 -13.16
CA ARG A 65 10.43 9.09 -14.20
C ARG A 65 9.71 7.89 -13.60
N THR A 66 10.33 7.21 -12.63
CA THR A 66 9.76 6.04 -11.96
C THR A 66 8.47 6.40 -11.22
N HIS A 67 8.48 7.44 -10.38
CA HIS A 67 7.29 7.90 -9.67
C HIS A 67 6.14 8.24 -10.62
N PHE A 68 6.43 8.90 -11.75
CA PHE A 68 5.41 9.25 -12.73
C PHE A 68 4.84 8.03 -13.47
N TYR A 69 5.69 7.19 -14.07
CA TYR A 69 5.21 6.07 -14.89
C TYR A 69 4.65 4.94 -14.05
N ALA A 70 5.35 4.53 -12.99
CA ALA A 70 4.83 3.52 -12.07
C ALA A 70 3.57 4.02 -11.38
N GLY A 71 3.54 5.29 -10.95
CA GLY A 71 2.35 5.90 -10.35
C GLY A 71 1.13 5.87 -11.26
N VAL A 72 1.26 6.26 -12.54
CA VAL A 72 0.14 6.19 -13.50
C VAL A 72 -0.26 4.73 -13.79
N PHE A 73 0.70 3.81 -13.84
CA PHE A 73 0.44 2.40 -14.12
C PHE A 73 -0.33 1.68 -13.01
N ILE A 74 0.01 1.93 -11.74
CA ILE A 74 -0.64 1.25 -10.60
C ILE A 74 -1.86 2.00 -10.06
N ALA A 75 -1.98 3.31 -10.33
CA ALA A 75 -3.05 4.14 -9.80
C ALA A 75 -4.48 3.62 -10.06
N PRO A 76 -4.84 2.99 -11.20
CA PRO A 76 -6.19 2.46 -11.39
C PRO A 76 -6.55 1.40 -10.34
N PHE A 77 -5.67 0.40 -10.13
CA PHE A 77 -5.87 -0.62 -9.11
C PHE A 77 -5.94 0.00 -7.72
N ILE A 78 -4.95 0.83 -7.38
CA ILE A 78 -4.85 1.47 -6.07
C ILE A 78 -6.06 2.36 -5.79
N LEU A 79 -6.63 3.02 -6.79
CA LEU A 79 -7.84 3.82 -6.61
C LEU A 79 -9.02 2.93 -6.20
N VAL A 80 -9.22 1.80 -6.88
CA VAL A 80 -10.28 0.84 -6.51
C VAL A 80 -10.00 0.26 -5.12
N ALA A 81 -8.76 -0.13 -4.83
CA ALA A 81 -8.35 -0.61 -3.50
C ALA A 81 -8.60 0.45 -2.42
N ALA A 82 -8.31 1.73 -2.67
CA ALA A 82 -8.54 2.80 -1.71
C ALA A 82 -10.05 3.05 -1.47
N VAL A 83 -10.87 3.00 -2.53
CA VAL A 83 -12.33 3.15 -2.42
C VAL A 83 -12.95 1.97 -1.67
N THR A 84 -12.59 0.75 -2.06
CA THR A 84 -13.06 -0.47 -1.37
C THR A 84 -12.56 -0.54 0.06
N GLY A 85 -11.31 -0.17 0.32
CA GLY A 85 -10.74 -0.07 1.67
C GLY A 85 -11.46 0.96 2.54
N LEU A 86 -11.86 2.11 1.96
CA LEU A 86 -12.70 3.09 2.65
C LEU A 86 -14.07 2.49 3.03
N ILE A 87 -14.72 1.78 2.10
CA ILE A 87 -15.99 1.08 2.39
C ILE A 87 -15.77 -0.01 3.45
N TYR A 88 -14.64 -0.72 3.39
CA TYR A 88 -14.26 -1.78 4.33
C TYR A 88 -14.17 -1.28 5.77
N THR A 89 -13.76 -0.03 6.00
CA THR A 89 -13.77 0.57 7.35
C THR A 89 -15.15 0.64 7.98
N ALA A 90 -16.22 0.66 7.18
CA ALA A 90 -17.61 0.64 7.61
C ALA A 90 -18.27 -0.74 7.50
N ALA A 91 -17.56 -1.76 7.00
CA ALA A 91 -18.10 -3.09 6.78
C ALA A 91 -18.71 -3.71 8.06
N PRO A 92 -18.09 -3.62 9.26
CA PRO A 92 -18.70 -4.17 10.48
C PRO A 92 -20.07 -3.55 10.80
N GLN A 93 -20.24 -2.25 10.55
CA GLN A 93 -21.51 -1.54 10.77
C GLN A 93 -22.54 -1.95 9.72
N ILE A 94 -22.12 -2.07 8.46
CA ILE A 94 -22.98 -2.49 7.36
C ILE A 94 -23.47 -3.93 7.59
N GLU A 95 -22.57 -4.86 7.91
CA GLU A 95 -22.93 -6.26 8.18
C GLU A 95 -23.89 -6.38 9.35
N ARG A 96 -23.68 -5.64 10.44
CA ARG A 96 -24.61 -5.62 11.59
C ARG A 96 -26.00 -5.09 11.26
N MET A 97 -26.15 -4.31 10.19
CA MET A 97 -27.45 -3.79 9.73
C MET A 97 -28.10 -4.74 8.74
N VAL A 98 -27.31 -5.28 7.81
CA VAL A 98 -27.79 -6.18 6.75
C VAL A 98 -28.15 -7.55 7.32
N TYR A 99 -27.33 -8.08 8.23
CA TYR A 99 -27.45 -9.41 8.81
C TYR A 99 -27.92 -9.39 10.27
N ASP A 100 -28.70 -8.37 10.66
CA ASP A 100 -29.20 -8.23 12.04
C ASP A 100 -29.99 -9.45 12.49
N HIS A 101 -30.82 -9.99 11.58
CA HIS A 101 -31.69 -11.13 11.84
C HIS A 101 -30.92 -12.42 12.11
N GLU A 102 -29.85 -12.65 11.34
CA GLU A 102 -28.98 -13.82 11.40
C GLU A 102 -28.00 -13.73 12.58
N LEU A 103 -27.52 -12.53 12.89
CA LEU A 103 -26.50 -12.34 13.92
C LEU A 103 -27.07 -12.16 15.32
N ARG A 104 -28.32 -11.71 15.46
CA ARG A 104 -28.91 -11.35 16.75
C ARG A 104 -30.17 -12.11 17.11
N VAL A 105 -30.28 -12.39 18.41
CA VAL A 105 -31.46 -12.98 19.05
C VAL A 105 -31.79 -12.26 20.35
N PRO A 106 -33.05 -12.29 20.81
CA PRO A 106 -33.38 -11.88 22.17
C PRO A 106 -32.65 -12.75 23.20
N ALA A 107 -32.14 -12.14 24.27
CA ALA A 107 -31.51 -12.88 25.35
C ALA A 107 -32.52 -13.82 26.04
N GLY A 108 -32.23 -15.12 26.01
CA GLY A 108 -32.98 -16.16 26.70
C GLY A 108 -32.41 -16.50 28.07
N GLN A 109 -33.12 -17.35 28.83
CA GLN A 109 -32.72 -17.71 30.20
C GLN A 109 -31.54 -18.69 30.24
N ALA A 110 -31.53 -19.71 29.40
CA ALA A 110 -30.48 -20.73 29.35
C ALA A 110 -30.28 -21.21 27.90
N ALA A 111 -29.06 -21.11 27.40
CA ALA A 111 -28.70 -21.64 26.10
C ALA A 111 -28.79 -23.18 26.13
N GLN A 112 -29.25 -23.77 25.03
CA GLN A 112 -29.23 -25.20 24.81
C GLN A 112 -27.79 -25.70 24.63
N PRO A 113 -27.51 -27.00 24.86
CA PRO A 113 -26.21 -27.60 24.55
C PRO A 113 -25.78 -27.32 23.10
N LEU A 114 -24.49 -27.08 22.90
CA LEU A 114 -23.91 -26.75 21.60
C LEU A 114 -24.11 -27.90 20.61
N SER A 115 -24.11 -29.15 21.08
CA SER A 115 -24.46 -30.32 20.27
C SER A 115 -25.84 -30.22 19.62
N LYS A 116 -26.86 -29.72 20.35
CA LYS A 116 -28.21 -29.51 19.80
C LYS A 116 -28.25 -28.39 18.78
N GLN A 117 -27.48 -27.33 19.01
CA GLN A 117 -27.37 -26.21 18.07
C GLN A 117 -26.70 -26.66 16.76
N VAL A 118 -25.64 -27.48 16.86
CA VAL A 118 -25.00 -28.12 15.70
C VAL A 118 -25.97 -29.04 14.96
N ALA A 119 -26.75 -29.85 15.68
CA ALA A 119 -27.75 -30.72 15.07
C ALA A 119 -28.84 -29.92 14.32
N ALA A 120 -29.29 -28.79 14.87
CA ALA A 120 -30.24 -27.90 14.19
C ALA A 120 -29.65 -27.29 12.91
N ALA A 121 -28.38 -26.86 12.96
CA ALA A 121 -27.68 -26.37 11.78
C ALA A 121 -27.55 -27.45 10.70
N ARG A 122 -27.14 -28.67 11.06
CA ARG A 122 -27.05 -29.81 10.14
C ARG A 122 -28.39 -30.17 9.52
N ALA A 123 -29.47 -30.12 10.29
CA ALA A 123 -30.81 -30.40 9.76
C ALA A 123 -31.22 -29.38 8.67
N ALA A 124 -30.81 -28.12 8.81
CA ALA A 124 -31.05 -27.08 7.81
C ALA A 124 -30.05 -27.09 6.64
N HIS A 125 -28.84 -27.64 6.86
CA HIS A 125 -27.81 -27.80 5.83
C HIS A 125 -27.28 -29.25 5.82
N PRO A 126 -27.99 -30.19 5.16
CA PRO A 126 -27.64 -31.62 5.21
C PRO A 126 -26.38 -31.99 4.42
N SER A 127 -25.98 -31.15 3.46
CA SER A 127 -24.78 -31.33 2.63
C SER A 127 -23.52 -30.82 3.33
N GLY A 128 -22.35 -31.27 2.86
CA GLY A 128 -21.08 -30.68 3.29
C GLY A 128 -20.62 -31.10 4.69
N GLU A 129 -19.38 -30.78 5.03
CA GLU A 129 -18.78 -31.14 6.32
C GLU A 129 -18.66 -29.93 7.22
N ILE A 130 -18.92 -30.09 8.51
CA ILE A 130 -18.75 -29.00 9.47
C ILE A 130 -17.26 -28.74 9.67
N THR A 131 -16.78 -27.56 9.27
CA THR A 131 -15.36 -27.16 9.39
C THR A 131 -15.08 -26.43 10.69
N SER A 132 -16.08 -25.72 11.23
CA SER A 132 -15.96 -25.05 12.53
C SER A 132 -17.30 -24.70 13.15
N VAL A 133 -17.31 -24.61 14.48
CA VAL A 133 -18.43 -24.11 15.27
C VAL A 133 -17.95 -22.90 16.07
N MET A 134 -18.68 -21.80 15.97
CA MET A 134 -18.46 -20.58 16.74
C MET A 134 -19.64 -20.38 17.69
N PRO A 135 -19.47 -20.65 19.00
CA PRO A 135 -20.51 -20.37 19.99
C PRO A 135 -20.91 -18.90 20.00
N ALA A 136 -22.15 -18.61 20.40
CA ALA A 136 -22.63 -17.26 20.64
C ALA A 136 -21.65 -16.45 21.51
N VAL A 137 -21.24 -15.28 21.01
CA VAL A 137 -20.23 -14.44 21.68
C VAL A 137 -20.78 -13.81 22.95
N ASP A 138 -22.06 -13.43 22.93
CA ASP A 138 -22.81 -12.86 24.05
C ASP A 138 -24.26 -13.38 24.04
N ALA A 139 -25.04 -13.00 25.06
CA ALA A 139 -26.43 -13.47 25.25
C ALA A 139 -27.40 -13.05 24.14
N THR A 140 -26.98 -12.15 23.23
CA THR A 140 -27.80 -11.67 22.12
C THR A 140 -27.28 -12.12 20.77
N SER A 141 -26.24 -12.95 20.74
CA SER A 141 -25.61 -13.44 19.52
C SER A 141 -26.13 -14.83 19.17
N THR A 142 -26.16 -15.15 17.87
CA THR A 142 -26.38 -16.52 17.41
C THR A 142 -25.11 -17.35 17.48
N THR A 143 -25.26 -18.67 17.50
CA THR A 143 -24.18 -19.62 17.23
C THR A 143 -24.03 -19.78 15.71
N ARG A 144 -22.78 -19.81 15.23
CA ARG A 144 -22.47 -20.02 13.81
C ARG A 144 -21.86 -21.39 13.60
N VAL A 145 -22.46 -22.21 12.75
CA VAL A 145 -21.92 -23.51 12.33
C VAL A 145 -21.52 -23.40 10.86
N VAL A 146 -20.26 -23.66 10.57
CA VAL A 146 -19.67 -23.46 9.25
C VAL A 146 -19.46 -24.80 8.56
N PHE A 147 -19.90 -24.89 7.32
CA PHE A 147 -19.84 -26.08 6.47
C PHE A 147 -18.95 -25.81 5.26
N SER A 148 -18.08 -26.77 4.95
CA SER A 148 -17.54 -26.92 3.60
C SER A 148 -18.68 -27.38 2.70
N ASP A 149 -18.88 -26.72 1.56
CA ASP A 149 -20.00 -27.02 0.67
C ASP A 149 -19.53 -26.87 -0.78
N GLU A 150 -19.64 -27.95 -1.56
CA GLU A 150 -19.23 -27.96 -2.96
C GLU A 150 -20.09 -27.03 -3.85
N THR A 151 -21.25 -26.59 -3.35
CA THR A 151 -22.12 -25.66 -4.07
C THR A 151 -21.65 -24.21 -3.96
N VAL A 152 -20.73 -23.89 -3.04
CA VAL A 152 -20.07 -22.58 -2.97
C VAL A 152 -18.67 -22.65 -3.59
N PRO A 153 -18.14 -21.53 -4.12
CA PRO A 153 -16.77 -21.49 -4.65
C PRO A 153 -15.74 -21.97 -3.63
N ALA A 154 -14.68 -22.62 -4.10
CA ALA A 154 -13.70 -23.35 -3.27
C ALA A 154 -13.04 -22.53 -2.14
N ASP A 155 -13.02 -21.20 -2.22
CA ASP A 155 -12.50 -20.30 -1.19
C ASP A 155 -13.57 -19.79 -0.21
N TYR A 156 -14.79 -20.30 -0.30
CA TYR A 156 -15.94 -19.92 0.53
C TYR A 156 -16.52 -21.13 1.26
N GLU A 157 -17.26 -20.82 2.31
CA GLU A 157 -17.95 -21.79 3.17
C GLU A 157 -19.40 -21.36 3.37
N MET A 158 -20.27 -22.28 3.77
CA MET A 158 -21.64 -21.98 4.16
C MET A 158 -21.75 -21.86 5.67
N ALA A 159 -22.21 -20.71 6.19
CA ALA A 159 -22.43 -20.50 7.61
C ALA A 159 -23.92 -20.54 7.93
N VAL A 160 -24.32 -21.42 8.86
CA VAL A 160 -25.69 -21.50 9.39
C VAL A 160 -25.73 -20.84 10.76
N PHE A 161 -26.67 -19.92 10.94
CA PHE A 161 -26.87 -19.19 12.20
C PHE A 161 -28.02 -19.79 12.98
N VAL A 162 -27.76 -20.17 14.22
CA VAL A 162 -28.72 -20.84 15.10
C VAL A 162 -28.94 -20.02 16.35
N ASP A 163 -30.20 -19.81 16.71
CA ASP A 163 -30.58 -19.27 18.01
C ASP A 163 -30.19 -20.27 19.11
N PRO A 164 -29.27 -19.90 20.02
CA PRO A 164 -28.80 -20.80 21.06
C PRO A 164 -29.88 -21.19 22.08
N TYR A 165 -30.99 -20.46 22.16
CA TYR A 165 -32.06 -20.69 23.14
C TYR A 165 -33.20 -21.54 22.55
N THR A 166 -33.62 -21.23 21.32
CA THR A 166 -34.79 -21.84 20.67
C THR A 166 -34.44 -22.94 19.68
N LEU A 167 -33.17 -23.02 19.24
CA LEU A 167 -32.70 -23.86 18.13
C LEU A 167 -33.28 -23.47 16.75
N GLU A 168 -33.95 -22.32 16.66
CA GLU A 168 -34.41 -21.78 15.39
C GLU A 168 -33.21 -21.41 14.51
N VAL A 169 -33.24 -21.84 13.25
CA VAL A 169 -32.24 -21.43 12.25
C VAL A 169 -32.62 -20.06 11.72
N ARG A 170 -31.76 -19.08 12.00
CA ARG A 170 -31.96 -17.67 11.67
C ARG A 170 -31.58 -17.33 10.24
N GLY A 171 -30.71 -18.13 9.62
CA GLY A 171 -30.34 -17.97 8.22
C GLY A 171 -29.13 -18.80 7.82
N GLN A 172 -28.84 -18.81 6.53
CA GLN A 172 -27.64 -19.40 5.95
C GLN A 172 -26.96 -18.36 5.07
N GLU A 173 -25.68 -18.08 5.31
CA GLU A 173 -24.92 -17.11 4.54
C GLU A 173 -23.64 -17.74 4.00
N ARG A 174 -23.34 -17.43 2.74
CA ARG A 174 -22.02 -17.72 2.19
C ARG A 174 -20.99 -16.80 2.84
N THR A 175 -19.92 -17.40 3.34
CA THR A 175 -18.84 -16.69 4.05
C THR A 175 -17.49 -16.94 3.41
N PHE A 176 -16.61 -15.96 3.53
CA PHE A 176 -15.19 -16.09 3.19
C PHE A 176 -14.40 -16.00 4.50
N GLY A 177 -14.06 -17.15 5.07
CA GLY A 177 -13.54 -17.25 6.43
C GLY A 177 -14.49 -16.60 7.44
N GLN A 178 -14.15 -15.42 7.94
CA GLN A 178 -14.96 -14.71 8.94
C GLN A 178 -15.90 -13.66 8.37
N TRP A 179 -15.81 -13.39 7.07
CA TRP A 179 -16.55 -12.31 6.42
C TRP A 179 -17.88 -12.82 5.89
N LEU A 180 -18.97 -12.09 6.19
CA LEU A 180 -20.28 -12.36 5.61
C LEU A 180 -20.32 -11.81 4.18
N GLY A 181 -21.40 -12.09 3.46
CA GLY A 181 -21.50 -11.84 2.01
C GLY A 181 -21.06 -10.43 1.58
N VAL A 182 -21.55 -9.39 2.25
CA VAL A 182 -21.20 -7.99 1.91
C VAL A 182 -19.69 -7.74 2.04
N ARG A 183 -19.08 -8.09 3.18
CA ARG A 183 -17.65 -7.84 3.40
C ARG A 183 -16.79 -8.76 2.55
N ALA A 184 -17.21 -10.01 2.34
CA ALA A 184 -16.52 -10.95 1.46
C ALA A 184 -16.49 -10.45 0.01
N TRP A 185 -17.59 -9.85 -0.47
CA TRP A 185 -17.64 -9.25 -1.80
C TRP A 185 -16.70 -8.05 -1.93
N ILE A 186 -16.68 -7.17 -0.92
CA ILE A 186 -15.77 -6.01 -0.87
C ILE A 186 -14.31 -6.47 -0.81
N ASP A 187 -14.01 -7.49 0.01
CA ASP A 187 -12.70 -8.10 0.14
C ASP A 187 -12.21 -8.64 -1.20
N ASP A 188 -13.05 -9.39 -1.92
CA ASP A 188 -12.71 -9.94 -3.23
C ASP A 188 -12.42 -8.83 -4.27
N LEU A 189 -13.20 -7.74 -4.23
CA LEU A 189 -12.96 -6.58 -5.10
C LEU A 189 -11.67 -5.86 -4.72
N HIS A 190 -11.38 -5.72 -3.43
CA HIS A 190 -10.18 -5.06 -2.90
C HIS A 190 -8.90 -5.85 -3.23
N ARG A 191 -8.94 -7.18 -3.08
CA ARG A 191 -7.77 -8.05 -3.25
C ARG A 191 -7.49 -8.41 -4.71
N ASN A 192 -8.51 -8.43 -5.58
CA ASN A 192 -8.34 -8.87 -6.97
C ASN A 192 -9.29 -8.28 -8.02
N LEU A 193 -10.08 -7.24 -7.71
CA LEU A 193 -11.02 -6.64 -8.67
C LEU A 193 -12.10 -7.60 -9.23
N HIS A 194 -12.38 -8.72 -8.56
CA HIS A 194 -13.19 -9.84 -9.07
C HIS A 194 -12.63 -10.48 -10.36
N LEU A 195 -11.31 -10.35 -10.59
CA LEU A 195 -10.62 -10.93 -11.73
C LEU A 195 -9.82 -12.19 -11.35
N GLY A 196 -10.09 -12.76 -10.17
CA GLY A 196 -9.48 -14.01 -9.70
C GLY A 196 -7.95 -13.93 -9.65
N ALA A 197 -7.28 -14.92 -10.24
CA ALA A 197 -5.81 -15.01 -10.23
C ALA A 197 -5.13 -13.82 -10.92
N PHE A 198 -5.68 -13.34 -12.05
CA PHE A 198 -5.13 -12.18 -12.74
C PHE A 198 -5.16 -10.94 -11.86
N GLY A 199 -6.31 -10.72 -11.22
CA GLY A 199 -6.49 -9.63 -10.28
C GLY A 199 -5.59 -9.69 -9.05
N ARG A 200 -5.40 -10.88 -8.47
CA ARG A 200 -4.48 -11.10 -7.35
C ARG A 200 -3.05 -10.73 -7.73
N ASN A 201 -2.60 -11.13 -8.92
CA ASN A 201 -1.28 -10.76 -9.41
C ASN A 201 -1.19 -9.25 -9.67
N TYR A 202 -2.24 -8.61 -10.21
CA TYR A 202 -2.22 -7.16 -10.39
C TYR A 202 -2.19 -6.40 -9.05
N SER A 203 -2.89 -6.90 -8.03
CA SER A 203 -2.85 -6.37 -6.68
C SER A 203 -1.45 -6.42 -6.08
N GLU A 204 -0.81 -7.58 -6.13
CA GLU A 204 0.56 -7.75 -5.63
C GLU A 204 1.56 -6.87 -6.41
N LEU A 205 1.40 -6.77 -7.74
CA LEU A 205 2.17 -5.87 -8.57
C LEU A 205 2.00 -4.41 -8.11
N ALA A 206 0.77 -3.96 -7.90
CA ALA A 206 0.46 -2.61 -7.45
C ALA A 206 1.04 -2.33 -6.05
N ALA A 207 0.91 -3.27 -5.11
CA ALA A 207 1.50 -3.19 -3.77
C ALA A 207 3.03 -3.15 -3.82
N SER A 208 3.64 -3.95 -4.70
CA SER A 208 5.10 -4.00 -4.87
C SER A 208 5.69 -2.68 -5.38
N TRP A 209 4.94 -1.94 -6.21
CA TRP A 209 5.36 -0.62 -6.69
C TRP A 209 4.99 0.54 -5.76
N MET A 210 3.97 0.36 -4.91
CA MET A 210 3.42 1.41 -4.05
C MET A 210 4.50 2.10 -3.22
N TRP A 211 5.24 1.33 -2.42
CA TRP A 211 6.27 1.89 -1.54
C TRP A 211 7.39 2.59 -2.32
N ILE A 212 7.75 2.09 -3.51
CA ILE A 212 8.74 2.73 -4.41
C ILE A 212 8.22 4.08 -4.90
N VAL A 213 6.95 4.17 -5.31
CA VAL A 213 6.32 5.41 -5.73
C VAL A 213 6.21 6.38 -4.56
N VAL A 214 5.80 5.93 -3.38
CA VAL A 214 5.67 6.74 -2.16
C VAL A 214 7.03 7.31 -1.74
N LEU A 215 8.05 6.46 -1.57
CA LEU A 215 9.41 6.88 -1.19
C LEU A 215 10.03 7.79 -2.27
N GLY A 216 9.86 7.46 -3.55
CA GLY A 216 10.32 8.28 -4.65
C GLY A 216 9.66 9.67 -4.66
N GLY A 217 8.36 9.73 -4.39
CA GLY A 217 7.61 10.98 -4.27
C GLY A 217 8.08 11.83 -3.10
N LEU A 218 8.27 11.21 -1.93
CA LEU A 218 8.81 11.87 -0.74
C LEU A 218 10.21 12.45 -1.00
N ALA A 219 11.11 11.66 -1.58
CA ALA A 219 12.47 12.10 -1.93
C ALA A 219 12.45 13.30 -2.91
N LEU A 220 11.62 13.25 -3.95
CA LEU A 220 11.45 14.35 -4.91
C LEU A 220 10.94 15.63 -4.25
N TRP A 221 10.06 15.50 -3.26
CA TRP A 221 9.48 16.64 -2.56
C TRP A 221 10.45 17.26 -1.56
N ILE A 222 11.13 16.45 -0.75
CA ILE A 222 12.20 16.90 0.16
C ILE A 222 13.31 17.57 -0.64
N GLY A 223 13.77 16.98 -1.75
CA GLY A 223 14.80 17.57 -2.60
C GLY A 223 14.41 18.87 -3.30
N ARG A 224 13.11 19.26 -3.27
CA ARG A 224 12.61 20.53 -3.81
C ARG A 224 12.49 21.62 -2.74
N ARG A 225 12.38 21.28 -1.46
CA ARG A 225 12.06 22.21 -0.37
C ARG A 225 13.18 22.25 0.66
N ARG A 226 13.67 23.45 1.00
CA ARG A 226 14.77 23.64 1.96
C ARG A 226 14.33 23.75 3.43
N SER A 227 13.04 23.61 3.74
CA SER A 227 12.47 23.80 5.08
C SER A 227 11.38 22.78 5.37
N LEU A 228 11.41 22.17 6.56
CA LEU A 228 10.43 21.16 7.02
C LEU A 228 8.98 21.68 6.96
N ARG A 229 8.74 22.94 7.35
CA ARG A 229 7.40 23.55 7.27
C ARG A 229 6.85 23.57 5.84
N ARG A 230 7.71 23.77 4.84
CA ARG A 230 7.32 23.78 3.41
C ARG A 230 7.18 22.36 2.82
N VAL A 231 7.60 21.33 3.56
CA VAL A 231 7.42 19.93 3.19
C VAL A 231 6.03 19.45 3.61
N VAL A 232 5.57 19.81 4.82
CA VAL A 232 4.31 19.30 5.37
C VAL A 232 3.06 20.12 5.02
N LEU A 233 3.21 21.39 4.64
CA LEU A 233 2.08 22.26 4.30
C LEU A 233 1.96 22.50 2.79
N PRO A 234 0.72 22.58 2.25
CA PRO A 234 0.52 23.03 0.88
C PRO A 234 0.93 24.49 0.73
N ASP A 235 1.49 24.83 -0.43
CA ASP A 235 1.97 26.15 -0.79
C ASP A 235 0.79 27.05 -1.12
N ALA A 236 0.39 27.87 -0.16
CA ALA A 236 -0.70 28.82 -0.30
C ALA A 236 -0.46 29.85 -1.42
N SER A 237 0.79 30.08 -1.80
CA SER A 237 1.15 31.01 -2.88
C SER A 237 1.10 30.39 -4.29
N ALA A 238 0.83 29.08 -4.39
CA ALA A 238 0.83 28.39 -5.67
C ALA A 238 -0.33 28.85 -6.58
N LYS A 239 0.03 29.32 -7.79
CA LYS A 239 -0.94 29.68 -8.84
C LYS A 239 -1.89 28.51 -9.16
N LYS A 240 -3.12 28.84 -9.56
CA LYS A 240 -4.14 27.86 -10.02
C LYS A 240 -3.55 26.98 -11.13
N GLY A 241 -3.97 25.71 -11.18
CA GLY A 241 -3.49 24.71 -12.14
C GLY A 241 -2.41 23.78 -11.57
N ARG A 242 -1.37 23.48 -12.35
CA ARG A 242 -0.39 22.42 -12.06
C ARG A 242 0.41 22.65 -10.79
N SER A 243 0.84 23.88 -10.51
CA SER A 243 1.61 24.21 -9.30
C SER A 243 0.83 23.93 -8.02
N ARG A 244 -0.46 24.30 -8.00
CA ARG A 244 -1.35 24.04 -6.86
C ARG A 244 -1.62 22.54 -6.70
N ASN A 245 -1.93 21.84 -7.80
CA ASN A 245 -2.13 20.39 -7.76
C ASN A 245 -0.90 19.65 -7.23
N LEU A 246 0.30 20.02 -7.68
CA LEU A 246 1.56 19.44 -7.20
C LEU A 246 1.77 19.70 -5.71
N SER A 247 1.46 20.91 -5.23
CA SER A 247 1.67 21.21 -3.83
C SER A 247 0.71 20.46 -2.90
N TRP A 248 -0.54 20.29 -3.31
CA TRP A 248 -1.53 19.51 -2.54
C TRP A 248 -1.21 18.01 -2.60
N HIS A 249 -0.90 17.49 -3.79
CA HIS A 249 -0.45 16.10 -3.97
C HIS A 249 0.73 15.78 -3.06
N ALA A 250 1.75 16.64 -3.04
CA ALA A 250 2.95 16.39 -2.26
C ALA A 250 2.73 16.56 -0.75
N ALA A 251 2.03 17.62 -0.31
CA ALA A 251 1.77 17.84 1.11
C ALA A 251 0.91 16.71 1.69
N THR A 252 -0.21 16.35 1.05
CA THR A 252 -1.04 15.21 1.48
C THR A 252 -0.26 13.90 1.43
N GLY A 253 0.55 13.69 0.39
CA GLY A 253 1.43 12.52 0.26
C GLY A 253 2.37 12.35 1.46
N VAL A 254 2.96 13.44 1.98
CA VAL A 254 3.81 13.40 3.17
C VAL A 254 3.05 12.91 4.40
N TRP A 255 1.83 13.44 4.64
CA TRP A 255 1.01 13.05 5.80
C TRP A 255 0.63 11.58 5.79
N ILE A 256 0.31 11.03 4.62
CA ILE A 256 -0.13 9.63 4.51
C ILE A 256 1.04 8.65 4.28
N THR A 257 2.28 9.14 4.10
CA THR A 257 3.42 8.28 3.71
C THR A 257 3.62 7.11 4.67
N ILE A 258 3.69 7.36 5.98
CA ILE A 258 3.92 6.29 6.97
C ILE A 258 2.79 5.26 6.91
N GLY A 259 1.54 5.70 6.85
CA GLY A 259 0.38 4.82 6.72
C GLY A 259 0.43 3.99 5.44
N LEU A 260 0.75 4.59 4.29
CA LEU A 260 0.86 3.87 3.02
C LEU A 260 2.01 2.85 3.01
N LEU A 261 3.13 3.14 3.68
CA LEU A 261 4.23 2.18 3.80
C LEU A 261 3.81 0.97 4.63
N LEU A 262 3.15 1.18 5.76
CA LEU A 262 2.64 0.09 6.60
C LEU A 262 1.59 -0.75 5.87
N LEU A 263 0.64 -0.11 5.17
CA LEU A 263 -0.37 -0.79 4.36
C LEU A 263 0.25 -1.55 3.17
N SER A 264 1.30 -1.00 2.56
CA SER A 264 2.02 -1.64 1.46
C SER A 264 2.78 -2.88 1.94
N VAL A 265 3.43 -2.82 3.11
CA VAL A 265 4.15 -3.98 3.69
C VAL A 265 3.16 -5.09 4.03
N THR A 266 2.08 -4.76 4.73
CA THR A 266 1.05 -5.74 5.10
C THR A 266 0.35 -6.35 3.90
N GLY A 267 -0.01 -5.57 2.86
CA GLY A 267 -0.60 -6.13 1.65
C GLY A 267 0.31 -7.14 0.93
N LEU A 268 1.64 -7.04 1.09
CA LEU A 268 2.59 -7.99 0.52
C LEU A 268 2.72 -9.28 1.33
N THR A 269 2.49 -9.27 2.65
CA THR A 269 2.71 -10.47 3.50
C THR A 269 1.76 -11.62 3.18
N TRP A 270 0.58 -11.34 2.65
CA TRP A 270 -0.41 -12.36 2.24
C TRP A 270 -0.62 -12.42 0.72
N SER A 271 0.28 -11.83 -0.06
CA SER A 271 0.26 -11.94 -1.52
C SER A 271 0.78 -13.30 -2.01
N ASN A 272 0.49 -13.67 -3.25
CA ASN A 272 0.80 -15.02 -3.75
C ASN A 272 2.31 -15.28 -3.80
N HIS A 273 3.09 -14.40 -4.44
CA HIS A 273 4.51 -14.66 -4.66
C HIS A 273 5.38 -13.99 -3.61
N ALA A 274 5.20 -12.69 -3.38
CA ALA A 274 5.94 -11.98 -2.33
C ALA A 274 5.57 -12.50 -0.93
N GLY A 275 4.30 -12.86 -0.68
CA GLY A 275 3.87 -13.44 0.59
C GLY A 275 4.48 -14.82 0.84
N ALA A 276 4.62 -15.66 -0.20
CA ALA A 276 5.34 -16.93 -0.09
C ALA A 276 6.81 -16.72 0.31
N LYS A 277 7.50 -15.75 -0.30
CA LYS A 277 8.89 -15.41 0.11
C LYS A 277 8.97 -14.87 1.53
N ILE A 278 7.98 -14.11 1.97
CA ILE A 278 7.90 -13.64 3.36
C ILE A 278 7.64 -14.82 4.31
N ALA A 279 6.81 -15.78 3.92
CA ALA A 279 6.56 -17.00 4.69
C ALA A 279 7.82 -17.88 4.82
N ASP A 280 8.61 -18.03 3.74
CA ASP A 280 9.91 -18.71 3.77
C ASP A 280 10.84 -18.08 4.82
N VAL A 281 10.95 -16.74 4.81
CA VAL A 281 11.76 -15.99 5.77
C VAL A 281 11.25 -16.17 7.19
N ARG A 282 9.93 -16.08 7.41
CA ARG A 282 9.34 -16.27 8.74
C ARG A 282 9.62 -17.66 9.29
N THR A 283 9.59 -18.67 8.43
CA THR A 283 9.89 -20.06 8.81
C THR A 283 11.38 -20.23 9.12
N LEU A 284 12.27 -19.64 8.33
CA LEU A 284 13.72 -19.70 8.56
C LEU A 284 14.15 -19.10 9.91
N PHE A 285 13.40 -18.12 10.41
CA PHE A 285 13.70 -17.42 11.67
C PHE A 285 12.76 -17.79 12.83
N ASP A 286 11.93 -18.83 12.70
CA ASP A 286 10.96 -19.25 13.71
C ASP A 286 10.02 -18.10 14.18
N TRP A 287 9.58 -17.26 13.23
CA TRP A 287 8.69 -16.12 13.47
C TRP A 287 7.20 -16.46 13.29
N ASN A 288 6.86 -17.74 13.20
CA ASN A 288 5.48 -18.21 13.14
C ASN A 288 4.89 -18.38 14.54
N SER A 289 3.56 -18.49 14.63
CA SER A 289 2.93 -18.95 15.87
C SER A 289 3.40 -20.38 16.16
N PRO A 290 3.62 -20.75 17.43
CA PRO A 290 3.93 -22.13 17.79
C PRO A 290 2.86 -23.08 17.22
N PRO A 291 3.24 -24.24 16.66
CA PRO A 291 2.27 -25.23 16.22
C PRO A 291 1.52 -25.79 17.43
N LEU A 292 0.27 -26.21 17.22
CA LEU A 292 -0.53 -26.96 18.19
C LEU A 292 -0.49 -28.43 17.82
N GLU A 293 -0.16 -29.29 18.78
CA GLU A 293 -0.18 -30.73 18.59
C GLU A 293 -1.63 -31.25 18.59
N THR A 294 -2.05 -31.81 17.45
CA THR A 294 -3.39 -32.39 17.25
C THR A 294 -3.39 -33.91 17.23
N SER A 295 -2.22 -34.56 17.14
CA SER A 295 -2.13 -36.03 17.09
C SER A 295 -2.39 -36.64 18.47
N LEU A 296 -3.34 -37.59 18.53
CA LEU A 296 -3.57 -38.41 19.72
C LEU A 296 -2.58 -39.59 19.82
N THR A 297 -1.75 -39.80 18.80
CA THR A 297 -0.75 -40.87 18.76
C THR A 297 0.68 -40.32 18.79
N PRO A 298 1.60 -40.92 19.58
CA PRO A 298 3.00 -40.52 19.58
C PRO A 298 3.64 -40.68 18.20
N GLY A 299 4.13 -39.58 17.62
CA GLY A 299 4.75 -39.56 16.28
C GLY A 299 3.80 -39.50 15.10
N GLY A 300 2.49 -39.36 15.33
CA GLY A 300 1.53 -39.02 14.27
C GLY A 300 1.77 -37.61 13.74
N GLN A 301 1.55 -37.38 12.44
CA GLN A 301 1.66 -36.04 11.87
C GLN A 301 0.46 -35.21 12.31
N ALA A 302 0.71 -34.03 12.90
CA ALA A 302 -0.34 -33.08 13.20
C ALA A 302 -1.02 -32.60 11.91
N ALA A 303 -2.34 -32.74 11.83
CA ALA A 303 -3.12 -32.09 10.78
C ALA A 303 -3.12 -30.58 11.05
N GLU A 304 -2.50 -29.78 10.17
CA GLU A 304 -2.52 -28.32 10.25
C GLU A 304 -3.93 -27.79 9.89
N HIS A 305 -4.73 -27.46 10.90
CA HIS A 305 -5.92 -26.63 10.70
C HIS A 305 -5.51 -25.16 10.65
N ARG A 306 -5.20 -24.65 9.45
CA ARG A 306 -5.15 -23.19 9.19
C ARG A 306 -6.58 -22.69 8.96
N HIS A 307 -6.94 -21.59 9.62
CA HIS A 307 -8.21 -20.89 9.33
C HIS A 307 -8.29 -20.57 7.83
N GLY A 308 -9.23 -21.20 7.12
CA GLY A 308 -9.46 -21.02 5.68
C GLY A 308 -8.85 -22.08 4.76
N ALA A 309 -8.27 -23.17 5.29
CA ALA A 309 -8.02 -24.38 4.51
C ALA A 309 -9.04 -25.45 4.89
N ALA A 310 -9.78 -25.98 3.90
CA ALA A 310 -10.66 -27.12 4.10
C ALA A 310 -9.85 -28.29 4.68
N ALA A 311 -10.22 -28.71 5.88
CA ALA A 311 -9.67 -29.93 6.46
C ALA A 311 -10.20 -31.14 5.68
N PRO A 312 -9.40 -32.20 5.48
CA PRO A 312 -9.89 -33.46 4.95
C PRO A 312 -10.89 -34.10 5.93
N ALA A 313 -11.79 -34.90 5.35
CA ALA A 313 -12.95 -35.52 5.97
C ALA A 313 -12.70 -36.14 7.35
N ALA A 314 -13.49 -35.72 8.34
CA ALA A 314 -13.61 -36.38 9.63
C ALA A 314 -14.07 -37.84 9.45
N GLU A 315 -13.17 -38.81 9.60
CA GLU A 315 -13.56 -40.23 9.73
C GLU A 315 -14.47 -40.38 10.97
N GLY A 316 -15.78 -40.54 10.74
CA GLY A 316 -16.80 -40.64 11.79
C GLY A 316 -18.06 -39.79 11.56
N GLY A 317 -18.03 -38.87 10.60
CA GLY A 317 -19.17 -37.99 10.28
C GLY A 317 -19.65 -37.17 11.49
N ASP A 318 -20.92 -36.76 11.49
CA ASP A 318 -21.46 -35.90 12.55
C ASP A 318 -21.60 -36.60 13.92
N ALA A 319 -21.29 -37.90 14.03
CA ALA A 319 -21.31 -38.60 15.32
C ALA A 319 -20.30 -38.01 16.31
N VAL A 320 -19.20 -37.44 15.81
CA VAL A 320 -18.13 -36.85 16.61
C VAL A 320 -18.63 -35.74 17.56
N PHE A 321 -19.69 -35.02 17.17
CA PHE A 321 -20.28 -33.94 17.98
C PHE A 321 -20.99 -34.45 19.25
N THR A 322 -21.32 -35.75 19.30
CA THR A 322 -22.06 -36.37 20.43
C THR A 322 -21.35 -37.57 21.05
N SER A 323 -20.39 -38.19 20.36
CA SER A 323 -19.63 -39.33 20.88
C SER A 323 -18.61 -38.91 21.94
N GLY A 324 -18.38 -39.76 22.94
CA GLY A 324 -17.42 -39.47 24.01
C GLY A 324 -17.90 -38.30 24.87
N VAL A 325 -17.07 -37.27 25.00
CA VAL A 325 -17.48 -36.01 25.65
C VAL A 325 -18.18 -35.04 24.68
N GLY A 326 -18.09 -35.31 23.37
CA GLY A 326 -18.70 -34.51 22.30
C GLY A 326 -18.24 -33.04 22.30
N ILE A 327 -18.92 -32.21 21.51
CA ILE A 327 -18.59 -30.78 21.42
C ILE A 327 -18.87 -30.04 22.74
N ASP A 328 -19.87 -30.48 23.50
CA ASP A 328 -20.25 -29.86 24.78
C ASP A 328 -19.13 -30.04 25.83
N GLY A 329 -18.56 -31.24 25.95
CA GLY A 329 -17.46 -31.50 26.85
C GLY A 329 -16.15 -30.85 26.40
N VAL A 330 -15.91 -30.75 25.09
CA VAL A 330 -14.77 -29.98 24.54
C VAL A 330 -14.89 -28.51 24.91
N MET A 331 -16.07 -27.91 24.73
CA MET A 331 -16.33 -26.52 25.12
C MET A 331 -16.18 -26.31 26.63
N ALA A 332 -16.68 -27.24 27.44
CA ALA A 332 -16.52 -27.19 28.90
C ALA A 332 -15.04 -27.26 29.31
N THR A 333 -14.26 -28.14 28.66
CA THR A 333 -12.82 -28.27 28.88
C THR A 333 -12.08 -26.99 28.51
N ALA A 334 -12.34 -26.43 27.33
CA ALA A 334 -11.73 -25.16 26.90
C ALA A 334 -12.07 -24.00 27.85
N THR A 335 -13.32 -23.91 28.31
CA THR A 335 -13.74 -22.90 29.29
C THR A 335 -13.06 -23.09 30.64
N ALA A 336 -12.90 -24.34 31.10
CA ALA A 336 -12.16 -24.66 32.33
C ALA A 336 -10.67 -24.33 32.21
N GLN A 337 -10.12 -24.40 31.00
CA GLN A 337 -8.78 -23.91 30.66
C GLN A 337 -8.70 -22.37 30.53
N GLY A 338 -9.80 -21.65 30.73
CA GLY A 338 -9.81 -20.18 30.76
C GLY A 338 -9.99 -19.51 29.39
N LEU A 339 -10.21 -20.26 28.31
CA LEU A 339 -10.53 -19.70 27.00
C LEU A 339 -11.93 -19.06 27.02
N ARG A 340 -12.10 -17.96 26.29
CA ARG A 340 -13.35 -17.18 26.26
C ARG A 340 -13.78 -16.85 24.84
N THR A 341 -15.09 -16.66 24.65
CA THR A 341 -15.62 -16.18 23.38
C THR A 341 -15.03 -14.82 22.98
N PRO A 342 -14.83 -14.56 21.67
CA PRO A 342 -15.14 -15.41 20.51
C PRO A 342 -14.21 -16.63 20.38
N LEU A 343 -14.77 -17.81 20.14
CA LEU A 343 -14.05 -19.08 19.97
C LEU A 343 -14.29 -19.69 18.59
N PHE A 344 -13.29 -20.41 18.07
CA PHE A 344 -13.43 -21.37 16.98
C PHE A 344 -13.23 -22.76 17.53
N ILE A 345 -14.21 -23.64 17.32
CA ILE A 345 -14.12 -25.05 17.67
C ILE A 345 -14.11 -25.84 16.35
N ALA A 346 -12.96 -26.40 15.99
CA ALA A 346 -12.84 -27.26 14.81
C ALA A 346 -12.94 -28.73 15.23
N PRO A 347 -13.81 -29.53 14.58
CA PRO A 347 -13.84 -30.97 14.79
C PRO A 347 -12.53 -31.62 14.34
N PRO A 348 -12.17 -32.79 14.90
CA PRO A 348 -10.97 -33.50 14.50
C PRO A 348 -11.09 -34.00 13.05
N ALA A 349 -9.96 -33.98 12.33
CA ALA A 349 -9.88 -34.48 10.96
C ALA A 349 -10.05 -36.00 10.85
N ASP A 350 -9.82 -36.76 11.92
CA ASP A 350 -10.02 -38.20 11.96
C ASP A 350 -10.13 -38.71 13.42
N ALA A 351 -10.36 -40.00 13.60
CA ALA A 351 -10.46 -40.63 14.91
C ALA A 351 -9.15 -40.63 15.73
N GLN A 352 -8.02 -40.26 15.13
CA GLN A 352 -6.70 -40.17 15.77
C GLN A 352 -6.30 -38.71 16.04
N SER A 353 -7.18 -37.75 15.76
CA SER A 353 -6.94 -36.33 15.93
C SER A 353 -7.76 -35.75 17.06
N ALA A 354 -7.20 -34.76 17.74
CA ALA A 354 -7.86 -33.98 18.79
C ALA A 354 -8.74 -32.87 18.19
N TRP A 355 -9.76 -32.45 18.93
CA TRP A 355 -10.47 -31.20 18.65
C TRP A 355 -9.55 -30.02 18.83
N LYS A 356 -9.73 -28.97 18.05
CA LYS A 356 -9.00 -27.70 18.22
C LYS A 356 -9.96 -26.61 18.68
N VAL A 357 -9.58 -25.89 19.74
CA VAL A 357 -10.33 -24.74 20.24
C VAL A 357 -9.41 -23.53 20.32
N ASP A 358 -9.70 -22.50 19.52
CA ASP A 358 -8.90 -21.27 19.43
C ASP A 358 -9.72 -20.05 19.89
N GLU A 359 -9.14 -19.19 20.74
CA GLU A 359 -9.64 -17.83 20.91
C GLU A 359 -9.40 -17.00 19.64
N SER A 360 -10.37 -16.15 19.28
CA SER A 360 -10.23 -15.23 18.16
C SER A 360 -10.76 -13.84 18.50
N LYS A 361 -10.32 -13.32 19.65
CA LYS A 361 -10.51 -11.91 19.97
C LYS A 361 -9.41 -11.08 19.29
N ARG A 362 -9.73 -10.50 18.14
CA ARG A 362 -8.78 -9.77 17.29
C ARG A 362 -8.68 -8.26 17.57
N ASP A 363 -9.65 -7.70 18.27
CA ASP A 363 -9.60 -6.33 18.76
C ASP A 363 -8.78 -6.25 20.07
N TRP A 364 -8.17 -5.11 20.34
CA TRP A 364 -7.32 -4.89 21.50
C TRP A 364 -8.12 -4.86 22.81
N PRO A 365 -7.66 -5.50 23.89
CA PRO A 365 -6.51 -6.42 23.96
C PRO A 365 -6.83 -7.75 23.27
N THR A 366 -5.90 -8.21 22.43
CA THR A 366 -6.08 -9.41 21.60
C THR A 366 -5.95 -10.68 22.42
N ARG A 367 -6.66 -11.74 22.02
CA ARG A 367 -6.51 -13.09 22.57
C ARG A 367 -6.54 -14.14 21.46
N PHE A 368 -5.56 -15.03 21.52
CA PHE A 368 -5.32 -16.09 20.55
C PHE A 368 -4.85 -17.39 21.24
N ASP A 369 -5.20 -17.57 22.52
CA ASP A 369 -4.88 -18.80 23.24
C ASP A 369 -5.63 -19.96 22.59
N ALA A 370 -5.00 -21.12 22.54
CA ALA A 370 -5.55 -22.28 21.87
C ALA A 370 -5.24 -23.56 22.65
N VAL A 371 -6.18 -24.51 22.60
CA VAL A 371 -6.04 -25.84 23.21
C VAL A 371 -6.50 -26.91 22.24
N THR A 372 -5.89 -28.09 22.35
CA THR A 372 -6.38 -29.30 21.70
C THR A 372 -6.94 -30.27 22.74
N VAL A 373 -8.06 -30.92 22.42
CA VAL A 373 -8.82 -31.74 23.38
C VAL A 373 -9.15 -33.10 22.76
N ASP A 374 -8.85 -34.20 23.45
CA ASP A 374 -9.31 -35.54 23.03
C ASP A 374 -10.83 -35.64 23.22
N GLY A 375 -11.56 -35.78 22.11
CA GLY A 375 -13.02 -35.84 22.11
C GLY A 375 -13.62 -37.07 22.81
N ARG A 376 -12.81 -38.09 23.11
CA ARG A 376 -13.25 -39.31 23.82
C ARG A 376 -13.22 -39.14 25.32
N THR A 377 -12.21 -38.45 25.84
CA THR A 377 -11.91 -38.37 27.27
C THR A 377 -12.11 -36.96 27.85
N GLY A 378 -12.08 -35.92 27.03
CA GLY A 378 -12.02 -34.53 27.46
C GLY A 378 -10.66 -34.09 27.98
N ALA A 379 -9.62 -34.91 27.84
CA ALA A 379 -8.27 -34.54 28.25
C ALA A 379 -7.67 -33.50 27.29
N VAL A 380 -6.98 -32.50 27.86
CA VAL A 380 -6.18 -31.54 27.07
C VAL A 380 -4.92 -32.26 26.57
N VAL A 381 -4.71 -32.21 25.25
CA VAL A 381 -3.56 -32.82 24.58
C VAL A 381 -2.41 -31.83 24.52
N ASP A 382 -2.71 -30.59 24.11
CA ASP A 382 -1.74 -29.52 24.00
C ASP A 382 -2.39 -28.14 24.23
N ARG A 383 -1.56 -27.15 24.57
CA ARG A 383 -1.96 -25.76 24.80
C ARG A 383 -0.88 -24.82 24.30
N VAL A 384 -1.30 -23.78 23.60
CA VAL A 384 -0.44 -22.67 23.19
C VAL A 384 -1.06 -21.37 23.68
N ASP A 385 -0.34 -20.65 24.52
CA ASP A 385 -0.75 -19.34 25.01
C ASP A 385 -0.22 -18.22 24.12
N PHE A 386 -1.06 -17.21 23.86
CA PHE A 386 -0.67 -16.06 23.05
C PHE A 386 0.53 -15.33 23.68
N ASP A 387 0.66 -15.31 25.00
CA ASP A 387 1.77 -14.66 25.68
C ASP A 387 3.14 -15.25 25.32
N GLU A 388 3.19 -16.53 24.97
CA GLU A 388 4.41 -17.26 24.59
C GLU A 388 4.77 -17.11 23.10
N TRP A 389 3.89 -16.52 22.30
CA TRP A 389 4.16 -16.36 20.87
C TRP A 389 5.39 -15.49 20.62
N PRO A 390 6.21 -15.84 19.61
CA PRO A 390 7.29 -14.97 19.14
C PRO A 390 6.77 -13.56 18.84
N PHE A 391 7.52 -12.53 19.23
CA PHE A 391 7.13 -11.13 19.02
C PHE A 391 6.77 -10.84 17.56
N MET A 392 7.50 -11.41 16.60
CA MET A 392 7.22 -11.25 15.17
C MET A 392 5.90 -11.90 14.73
N ALA A 393 5.48 -12.99 15.37
CA ALA A 393 4.17 -13.60 15.12
C ALA A 393 3.03 -12.70 15.62
N LYS A 394 3.18 -12.11 16.82
CA LYS A 394 2.25 -11.11 17.37
C LYS A 394 2.18 -9.87 16.47
N MET A 395 3.33 -9.34 16.08
CA MET A 395 3.44 -8.16 15.20
C MET A 395 2.75 -8.41 13.86
N THR A 396 2.93 -9.59 13.26
CA THR A 396 2.26 -9.94 12.01
C THR A 396 0.74 -9.89 12.17
N ASN A 397 0.19 -10.54 13.19
CA ASN A 397 -1.26 -10.53 13.45
C ASN A 397 -1.79 -9.12 13.75
N TRP A 398 -1.14 -8.37 14.63
CA TRP A 398 -1.54 -7.00 14.93
C TRP A 398 -1.49 -6.09 13.70
N THR A 399 -0.48 -6.22 12.85
CA THR A 399 -0.39 -5.36 11.66
C THR A 399 -1.46 -5.75 10.63
N ILE A 400 -1.78 -7.04 10.49
CA ILE A 400 -2.89 -7.54 9.68
C ILE A 400 -4.23 -6.97 10.21
N ASP A 401 -4.49 -7.11 11.51
CA ASP A 401 -5.72 -6.61 12.16
C ASP A 401 -5.81 -5.08 12.12
N ALA A 402 -4.67 -4.39 12.18
CA ALA A 402 -4.57 -2.96 11.98
C ALA A 402 -4.97 -2.59 10.55
N HIS A 403 -4.43 -3.27 9.53
CA HIS A 403 -4.79 -3.06 8.13
C HIS A 403 -6.28 -3.27 7.86
N MET A 404 -6.89 -4.28 8.49
CA MET A 404 -8.32 -4.59 8.30
C MET A 404 -9.28 -3.74 9.13
N GLY A 405 -8.78 -2.78 9.92
CA GLY A 405 -9.66 -1.92 10.73
C GLY A 405 -10.22 -2.57 11.99
N ILE A 406 -9.64 -3.68 12.46
CA ILE A 406 -10.15 -4.49 13.58
C ILE A 406 -9.44 -4.13 14.88
N LEU A 407 -8.09 -4.03 14.86
CA LEU A 407 -7.26 -4.02 16.07
C LEU A 407 -7.68 -3.01 17.14
N PHE A 408 -7.98 -1.75 16.78
CA PHE A 408 -8.42 -0.74 17.74
C PHE A 408 -9.86 -0.29 17.51
N GLY A 409 -10.69 -1.09 16.83
CA GLY A 409 -12.07 -0.76 16.52
C GLY A 409 -12.23 0.58 15.78
N LEU A 410 -13.13 1.44 16.25
CA LEU A 410 -13.49 2.70 15.59
C LEU A 410 -12.28 3.65 15.35
N PRO A 411 -11.39 3.91 16.33
CA PRO A 411 -10.16 4.66 16.08
C PRO A 411 -9.36 4.16 14.87
N ASN A 412 -9.19 2.84 14.74
CA ASN A 412 -8.46 2.25 13.61
C ASN A 412 -9.19 2.52 12.29
N GLN A 413 -10.51 2.31 12.26
CA GLN A 413 -11.36 2.56 11.10
C GLN A 413 -11.27 4.03 10.63
N LEU A 414 -11.29 4.99 11.56
CA LEU A 414 -11.17 6.42 11.24
C LEU A 414 -9.80 6.77 10.65
N VAL A 415 -8.71 6.20 11.18
CA VAL A 415 -7.36 6.40 10.64
C VAL A 415 -7.26 5.83 9.23
N LEU A 416 -7.72 4.59 9.01
CA LEU A 416 -7.73 3.97 7.68
C LEU A 416 -8.60 4.76 6.69
N ALA A 417 -9.77 5.25 7.12
CA ALA A 417 -10.64 6.08 6.30
C ALA A 417 -9.94 7.38 5.89
N ALA A 418 -9.25 8.05 6.82
CA ALA A 418 -8.47 9.25 6.53
C ALA A 418 -7.31 8.97 5.55
N LEU A 419 -6.61 7.83 5.71
CA LEU A 419 -5.56 7.40 4.78
C LEU A 419 -6.12 7.11 3.39
N ALA A 420 -7.25 6.41 3.30
CA ALA A 420 -7.92 6.09 2.03
C ALA A 420 -8.40 7.36 1.30
N ILE A 421 -9.07 8.29 2.01
CA ILE A 421 -9.50 9.59 1.45
C ILE A 421 -8.28 10.40 0.99
N GLY A 422 -7.21 10.44 1.80
CA GLY A 422 -5.96 11.11 1.45
C GLY A 422 -5.32 10.51 0.20
N LEU A 423 -5.31 9.18 0.07
CA LEU A 423 -4.79 8.46 -1.09
C LEU A 423 -5.61 8.74 -2.35
N ILE A 424 -6.94 8.65 -2.27
CA ILE A 424 -7.86 9.01 -3.36
C ILE A 424 -7.59 10.45 -3.83
N PHE A 425 -7.44 11.38 -2.88
CA PHE A 425 -7.13 12.77 -3.18
C PHE A 425 -5.78 12.93 -3.88
N VAL A 426 -4.72 12.27 -3.40
CA VAL A 426 -3.38 12.29 -4.01
C VAL A 426 -3.41 11.72 -5.42
N ILE A 427 -4.13 10.62 -5.67
CA ILE A 427 -4.32 10.01 -7.00
C ILE A 427 -5.08 10.97 -7.92
N ALA A 428 -6.20 11.54 -7.46
CA ALA A 428 -6.98 12.50 -8.23
C ALA A 428 -6.16 13.74 -8.62
N ARG A 429 -5.33 14.27 -7.69
CA ARG A 429 -4.39 15.36 -8.00
C ARG A 429 -3.29 14.92 -8.95
N GLY A 430 -2.80 13.69 -8.85
CA GLY A 430 -1.84 13.07 -9.77
C GLY A 430 -2.37 13.02 -11.20
N TYR A 431 -3.55 12.46 -11.40
CA TYR A 431 -4.24 12.44 -12.68
C TYR A 431 -4.59 13.85 -13.18
N GLY A 432 -5.01 14.75 -12.29
CA GLY A 432 -5.22 16.16 -12.65
C GLY A 432 -3.95 16.83 -13.19
N MET A 433 -2.79 16.56 -12.59
CA MET A 433 -1.50 17.01 -13.13
C MET A 433 -1.15 16.34 -14.47
N TRP A 434 -1.45 15.05 -14.63
CA TRP A 434 -1.23 14.33 -15.89
C TRP A 434 -2.08 14.89 -17.03
N TRP A 435 -3.37 15.10 -16.78
CA TRP A 435 -4.33 15.68 -17.73
C TRP A 435 -3.97 17.10 -18.16
N GLN A 436 -3.37 17.89 -17.26
CA GLN A 436 -2.86 19.24 -17.54
C GLN A 436 -1.57 19.25 -18.38
N ARG A 437 -0.93 18.10 -18.61
CA ARG A 437 0.23 17.98 -19.51
C ARG A 437 -0.17 17.66 -20.95
N ARG A 438 -1.47 17.51 -21.25
CA ARG A 438 -1.94 17.32 -22.63
C ARG A 438 -1.55 18.55 -23.48
N PRO A 439 -1.09 18.38 -24.73
CA PRO A 439 -0.88 19.51 -25.62
C PRO A 439 -2.23 20.22 -25.83
N THR A 440 -2.30 21.50 -25.47
CA THR A 440 -3.48 22.35 -25.74
C THR A 440 -3.31 23.21 -26.99
N ARG A 441 -2.20 23.06 -27.71
CA ARG A 441 -1.92 23.70 -29.01
C ARG A 441 -1.16 22.73 -29.92
N ASP A 442 -1.45 22.82 -31.22
CA ASP A 442 -1.15 21.84 -32.27
C ASP A 442 0.32 21.39 -32.38
N GLY A 443 0.51 20.10 -32.70
CA GLY A 443 1.72 19.63 -33.39
C GLY A 443 2.72 18.72 -32.66
N GLY A 444 2.45 18.17 -31.47
CA GLY A 444 3.44 17.27 -30.85
C GLY A 444 2.98 16.40 -29.68
N ALA A 445 3.15 15.09 -29.84
CA ALA A 445 2.92 13.97 -28.91
C ALA A 445 1.62 14.04 -28.07
N ARG A 446 0.66 13.16 -28.39
CA ARG A 446 -0.67 13.02 -27.75
C ARG A 446 -0.67 12.77 -26.22
N PHE A 447 0.51 12.58 -25.62
CA PHE A 447 0.72 12.38 -24.19
C PHE A 447 1.84 13.30 -23.70
N GLY A 448 1.65 13.92 -22.53
CA GLY A 448 2.56 14.93 -21.99
C GLY A 448 4.04 14.52 -22.01
N ARG A 449 4.93 15.49 -22.29
CA ARG A 449 6.39 15.30 -22.44
C ARG A 449 6.94 14.31 -21.38
N PRO A 450 7.50 13.15 -21.81
CA PRO A 450 8.17 12.19 -20.93
C PRO A 450 9.26 12.85 -20.07
N ALA A 451 9.52 12.29 -18.89
CA ALA A 451 10.77 12.56 -18.20
C ALA A 451 11.96 12.16 -19.11
N PRO A 452 13.07 12.94 -19.13
CA PRO A 452 14.18 12.68 -20.05
C PRO A 452 14.67 11.23 -19.95
N ARG A 453 14.88 10.60 -21.12
CA ARG A 453 15.43 9.24 -21.27
C ARG A 453 16.95 9.27 -21.05
N GLY A 454 17.54 8.09 -20.79
CA GLY A 454 18.99 7.96 -20.62
C GLY A 454 19.50 8.31 -19.21
N SER A 455 18.63 8.41 -18.21
CA SER A 455 19.04 8.69 -16.82
C SER A 455 19.99 7.63 -16.25
N LEU A 456 19.85 6.36 -16.65
CA LEU A 456 20.76 5.28 -16.24
C LEU A 456 22.17 5.46 -16.81
N ARG A 457 22.30 5.96 -18.06
CA ARG A 457 23.60 6.25 -18.69
C ARG A 457 24.29 7.48 -18.11
N ALA A 458 23.54 8.32 -17.39
CA ALA A 458 24.05 9.51 -16.72
C ALA A 458 24.56 9.23 -15.29
N LEU A 459 24.44 7.99 -14.80
CA LEU A 459 24.93 7.58 -13.49
C LEU A 459 26.44 7.29 -13.53
N THR A 460 27.16 7.64 -12.47
CA THR A 460 28.52 7.14 -12.28
C THR A 460 28.52 5.61 -12.06
N PRO A 461 29.59 4.89 -12.42
CA PRO A 461 29.63 3.43 -12.27
C PRO A 461 29.30 2.94 -10.86
N GLY A 462 29.80 3.60 -9.82
CA GLY A 462 29.49 3.24 -8.43
C GLY A 462 28.01 3.42 -8.06
N VAL A 463 27.37 4.50 -8.51
CA VAL A 463 25.93 4.72 -8.28
C VAL A 463 25.10 3.71 -9.08
N LEU A 464 25.52 3.38 -10.30
CA LEU A 464 24.85 2.38 -11.11
C LEU A 464 24.90 0.99 -10.46
N VAL A 465 26.06 0.56 -9.96
CA VAL A 465 26.23 -0.73 -9.26
C VAL A 465 25.35 -0.77 -8.02
N LEU A 466 25.32 0.29 -7.22
CA LEU A 466 24.47 0.35 -6.03
C LEU A 466 22.98 0.25 -6.40
N VAL A 467 22.52 1.03 -7.38
CA VAL A 467 21.12 0.99 -7.84
C VAL A 467 20.77 -0.39 -8.40
N ALA A 468 21.66 -1.01 -9.17
CA ALA A 468 21.46 -2.35 -9.70
C ALA A 468 21.40 -3.39 -8.58
N ALA A 469 22.33 -3.37 -7.63
CA ALA A 469 22.35 -4.30 -6.50
C ALA A 469 21.09 -4.18 -5.64
N THR A 470 20.67 -2.97 -5.28
CA THR A 470 19.43 -2.76 -4.52
C THR A 470 18.21 -3.21 -5.30
N THR A 471 18.15 -2.93 -6.60
CA THR A 471 17.04 -3.35 -7.46
C THR A 471 16.95 -4.87 -7.57
N LEU A 472 18.10 -5.55 -7.73
CA LEU A 472 18.16 -7.02 -7.80
C LEU A 472 17.75 -7.66 -6.46
N PHE A 473 18.19 -7.09 -5.33
CA PHE A 473 17.77 -7.55 -4.01
C PHE A 473 16.25 -7.44 -3.84
N ILE A 474 15.65 -6.30 -4.20
CA ILE A 474 14.20 -6.11 -4.15
C ILE A 474 13.48 -7.07 -5.11
N ALA A 475 13.99 -7.21 -6.33
CA ALA A 475 13.43 -8.06 -7.36
C ALA A 475 13.40 -9.55 -6.96
N TYR A 476 14.35 -10.00 -6.15
CA TYR A 476 14.34 -11.37 -5.61
C TYR A 476 13.14 -11.64 -4.70
N PHE A 477 12.80 -10.69 -3.82
CA PHE A 477 11.65 -10.83 -2.91
C PHE A 477 10.31 -10.45 -3.55
N LEU A 478 10.32 -9.64 -4.62
CA LEU A 478 9.13 -9.14 -5.31
C LEU A 478 9.14 -9.52 -6.81
N PRO A 479 8.77 -10.77 -7.17
CA PRO A 479 8.87 -11.25 -8.55
C PRO A 479 8.06 -10.43 -9.55
N LEU A 480 6.86 -9.98 -9.19
CA LEU A 480 6.02 -9.17 -10.08
C LEU A 480 6.59 -7.76 -10.30
N PHE A 481 7.24 -7.18 -9.30
CA PHE A 481 8.03 -5.97 -9.49
C PHE A 481 9.20 -6.22 -10.47
N ALA A 482 9.92 -7.33 -10.33
CA ALA A 482 11.03 -7.67 -11.21
C ALA A 482 10.59 -7.79 -12.69
N ILE A 483 9.52 -8.56 -12.94
CA ILE A 483 8.97 -8.79 -14.28
C ILE A 483 8.50 -7.48 -14.90
N SER A 484 7.69 -6.70 -14.17
CA SER A 484 7.16 -5.43 -14.69
C SER A 484 8.24 -4.37 -14.91
N LEU A 485 9.26 -4.32 -14.04
CA LEU A 485 10.43 -3.47 -14.24
C LEU A 485 11.21 -3.88 -15.50
N ALA A 486 11.43 -5.18 -15.72
CA ALA A 486 12.11 -5.69 -16.91
C ALA A 486 11.35 -5.31 -18.19
N VAL A 487 10.02 -5.45 -18.21
CA VAL A 487 9.16 -4.99 -19.32
C VAL A 487 9.30 -3.50 -19.53
N PHE A 488 9.26 -2.69 -18.46
CA PHE A 488 9.43 -1.24 -18.56
C PHE A 488 10.78 -0.85 -19.17
N LEU A 489 11.87 -1.51 -18.76
CA LEU A 489 13.21 -1.29 -19.30
C LEU A 489 13.31 -1.71 -20.78
N ALA A 490 12.75 -2.87 -21.15
CA ALA A 490 12.75 -3.36 -22.53
C ALA A 490 12.00 -2.40 -23.48
N VAL A 491 10.83 -1.90 -23.05
CA VAL A 491 10.06 -0.90 -23.80
C VAL A 491 10.85 0.40 -23.94
N ASP A 492 11.53 0.85 -22.88
CA ASP A 492 12.32 2.08 -22.96
C ASP A 492 13.49 1.96 -23.95
N VAL A 493 14.21 0.83 -23.93
CA VAL A 493 15.30 0.54 -24.88
C VAL A 493 14.78 0.46 -26.32
N LEU A 494 13.65 -0.22 -26.56
CA LEU A 494 13.06 -0.33 -27.89
C LEU A 494 12.63 1.04 -28.45
N LEU A 495 12.00 1.88 -27.61
CA LEU A 495 11.57 3.22 -28.00
C LEU A 495 12.75 4.18 -28.24
N GLU A 496 13.87 3.99 -27.54
CA GLU A 496 15.10 4.73 -27.80
C GLU A 496 15.70 4.35 -29.16
N ARG A 497 15.85 3.05 -29.44
CA ARG A 497 16.38 2.54 -30.72
C ARG A 497 15.55 3.01 -31.93
N ARG A 498 14.22 3.08 -31.80
CA ARG A 498 13.32 3.59 -32.86
C ARG A 498 13.46 5.09 -33.14
N ARG A 499 14.01 5.87 -32.20
CA ARG A 499 14.23 7.32 -32.38
C ARG A 499 15.56 7.63 -33.01
N THR A 500 16.61 6.90 -32.63
CA THR A 500 17.95 7.06 -33.22
C THR A 500 18.03 6.61 -34.67
N THR A 501 17.07 5.78 -35.11
CA THR A 501 16.94 5.29 -36.50
C THR A 501 16.11 6.19 -37.40
N ARG A 502 15.48 7.25 -36.89
CA ARG A 502 14.76 8.23 -37.73
C ARG A 502 15.76 9.27 -38.23
N PRO A 503 16.04 9.37 -39.55
CA PRO A 503 16.96 10.39 -40.05
C PRO A 503 16.40 11.79 -39.73
N PRO A 504 17.27 12.77 -39.42
CA PRO A 504 16.84 14.15 -39.26
C PRO A 504 16.18 14.58 -40.58
N VAL A 505 14.94 15.07 -40.49
CA VAL A 505 14.30 15.76 -41.61
C VAL A 505 15.16 16.98 -41.86
N LEU A 506 15.94 16.96 -42.93
CA LEU A 506 16.64 18.15 -43.43
C LEU A 506 15.57 19.21 -43.65
N ALA A 507 15.57 20.24 -42.81
CA ALA A 507 14.80 21.44 -43.07
C ALA A 507 15.27 21.96 -44.43
N GLY A 508 14.36 21.99 -45.41
CA GLY A 508 14.66 22.43 -46.75
C GLY A 508 15.43 23.74 -46.71
N THR A 509 16.58 23.73 -47.37
CA THR A 509 17.27 24.94 -47.82
C THR A 509 16.24 25.79 -48.56
N LEU A 510 15.80 26.88 -47.93
CA LEU A 510 15.12 27.96 -48.62
C LEU A 510 16.16 28.57 -49.56
N ASP A 511 15.97 28.40 -50.86
CA ASP A 511 16.69 29.18 -51.86
C ASP A 511 16.47 30.69 -51.57
N PRO A 512 17.51 31.53 -51.73
CA PRO A 512 17.34 32.97 -51.56
C PRO A 512 16.41 33.52 -52.66
N PRO A 513 15.52 34.49 -52.33
CA PRO A 513 14.61 35.07 -53.30
C PRO A 513 15.38 35.88 -54.36
N SER A 514 15.03 35.65 -55.63
CA SER A 514 15.46 36.47 -56.76
C SER A 514 14.90 37.90 -56.63
N PRO A 515 15.67 38.96 -56.93
CA PRO A 515 15.18 40.32 -56.90
C PRO A 515 14.51 40.61 -58.25
N ASP A 516 13.18 40.61 -58.29
CA ASP A 516 12.39 41.42 -59.23
C ASP A 516 10.92 41.07 -59.09
N THR A 517 10.17 41.89 -58.35
CA THR A 517 8.89 42.50 -58.77
C THR A 517 8.37 43.38 -57.64
N GLN A 518 8.48 44.70 -57.84
CA GLN A 518 7.52 45.64 -57.28
C GLN A 518 6.25 45.57 -58.12
N GLU A 519 5.08 45.54 -57.48
CA GLU A 519 3.79 46.12 -57.91
C GLU A 519 2.70 45.54 -56.98
N GLU A 520 2.18 46.36 -56.07
CA GLU A 520 0.97 47.19 -56.21
C GLU A 520 -0.21 46.56 -55.44
N THR A 521 -0.55 47.21 -54.33
CA THR A 521 -1.79 47.04 -53.58
C THR A 521 -2.99 47.62 -54.35
N PRO A 522 -4.17 46.97 -54.30
CA PRO A 522 -5.42 47.71 -54.42
C PRO A 522 -6.28 47.60 -53.14
N VAL A 523 -6.46 48.78 -52.55
CA VAL A 523 -7.71 49.41 -52.09
C VAL A 523 -8.97 48.54 -52.00
N ALA A 524 -9.57 48.56 -50.80
CA ALA A 524 -10.92 48.13 -50.51
C ALA A 524 -11.96 49.19 -50.92
N VAL A 525 -13.06 48.75 -51.55
CA VAL A 525 -14.35 49.47 -51.60
C VAL A 525 -15.45 48.44 -51.37
N GLY A 526 -16.36 48.77 -50.45
CA GLY A 526 -17.44 47.90 -50.00
C GLY A 526 -18.79 48.15 -50.69
N ALA A 527 -19.83 47.83 -49.91
CA ALA A 527 -21.29 47.95 -50.17
C ALA A 527 -21.89 46.79 -50.98
N GLU A 528 -23.09 46.25 -50.72
CA GLU A 528 -24.08 46.31 -49.62
C GLU A 528 -25.24 45.38 -50.05
N THR A 529 -26.17 45.06 -49.12
CA THR A 529 -27.53 44.49 -49.31
C THR A 529 -27.63 43.00 -49.69
N GLY A 530 -28.57 42.17 -49.18
CA GLY A 530 -29.69 42.35 -48.26
C GLY A 530 -30.66 41.15 -48.37
N GLY A 531 -31.42 40.85 -47.29
CA GLY A 531 -32.59 39.96 -47.25
C GLY A 531 -32.28 38.45 -47.17
N ARG A 532 -32.89 37.64 -46.30
CA ARG A 532 -34.12 37.74 -45.49
C ARG A 532 -33.93 36.96 -44.19
#